data_AF-A0A1U7J6Y5-F1
#
_entry.id   AF-A0A1U7J6Y5-F1
#
_cell.length_a   1.000
_cell.length_b   1.000
_cell.length_c   1.000
_cell.angle_alpha   90.00
_cell.angle_beta   90.00
_cell.angle_gamma   90.00
#
_symmetry.space_group_name_H-M   'P 1'
#
loop_
_entity.id
_entity.type
_entity.pdbx_description
1 polymer ?
#
loop_
_entity_poly.entity_id
_entity_poly.type
_entity_poly.pdbx_seq_one_letter_code
_entity_poly.pdbx_strand_id
1 'polypeptide(L)'
;MTSSGNDVSSGIAANLTAFLDSTLGDGWVFDGKYEGGRNSSGPNDYGFSWVQTGKGKGTWSLAETVTSPFVVSLKAGNAYTAYYFDSSTSFNSGTWATFDQKDLSHASFFVAKGLTPEEPNTTVPEPASTAALVLVGLSAAGLVRKKQG
;
A
#
# COMPACT_ATOMS: atom_id res chain seq x y z
N MET A 1 29.06 -10.85 -12.97
CA MET A 1 27.95 -10.39 -13.84
C MET A 1 26.66 -10.56 -13.07
N THR A 2 26.13 -9.50 -12.52
CA THR A 2 24.82 -9.49 -11.85
C THR A 2 23.76 -9.49 -12.93
N SER A 3 23.27 -10.68 -13.27
CA SER A 3 22.02 -10.85 -14.01
C SER A 3 20.94 -10.08 -13.26
N SER A 4 20.58 -8.88 -13.72
CA SER A 4 19.37 -8.21 -13.23
C SER A 4 18.22 -9.12 -13.62
N GLY A 5 17.73 -9.86 -12.64
CA GLY A 5 16.50 -10.63 -12.77
C GLY A 5 15.45 -9.74 -13.41
N ASN A 6 14.64 -10.35 -14.27
CA ASN A 6 13.61 -9.68 -15.03
C ASN A 6 12.46 -9.28 -14.10
N ASP A 7 12.78 -8.53 -13.05
CA ASP A 7 11.98 -8.05 -11.94
C ASP A 7 11.04 -6.95 -12.42
N VAL A 8 9.97 -6.64 -11.68
CA VAL A 8 9.18 -5.45 -11.96
C VAL A 8 10.05 -4.22 -11.70
N SER A 9 10.73 -3.79 -12.76
CA SER A 9 11.49 -2.55 -12.81
C SER A 9 10.54 -1.40 -13.12
N SER A 10 11.03 -0.17 -12.93
CA SER A 10 10.33 1.03 -13.40
C SER A 10 9.92 0.93 -14.88
N GLY A 11 10.67 0.21 -15.71
CA GLY A 11 10.34 -0.03 -17.12
C GLY A 11 9.15 -0.98 -17.34
N ILE A 12 9.06 -2.08 -16.59
CA ILE A 12 7.91 -3.00 -16.70
C ILE A 12 6.64 -2.36 -16.14
N ALA A 13 6.76 -1.64 -15.03
CA ALA A 13 5.66 -0.87 -14.47
C ALA A 13 5.14 0.17 -15.47
N ALA A 14 6.03 0.93 -16.12
CA ALA A 14 5.66 1.92 -17.13
C ALA A 14 4.97 1.29 -18.36
N ASN A 15 5.48 0.15 -18.86
CA ASN A 15 4.88 -0.53 -20.00
C ASN A 15 3.48 -1.07 -19.67
N LEU A 16 3.29 -1.62 -18.46
CA LEU A 16 1.99 -2.08 -18.03
C LEU A 16 1.02 -0.91 -17.81
N THR A 17 1.46 0.19 -17.17
CA THR A 17 0.67 1.41 -17.07
C THR A 17 0.24 1.92 -18.44
N ALA A 18 1.16 2.02 -19.42
CA ALA A 18 0.83 2.47 -20.77
C ALA A 18 -0.18 1.53 -21.49
N PHE A 19 -0.04 0.21 -21.30
CA PHE A 19 -1.02 -0.74 -21.81
C PHE A 19 -2.41 -0.53 -21.18
N LEU A 20 -2.46 -0.36 -19.86
CA LEU A 20 -3.71 -0.13 -19.13
C LEU A 20 -4.37 1.19 -19.55
N ASP A 21 -3.60 2.27 -19.63
CA ASP A 21 -4.07 3.58 -20.11
C ASP A 21 -4.66 3.46 -21.53
N SER A 22 -3.96 2.78 -22.44
CA SER A 22 -4.43 2.60 -23.82
C SER A 22 -5.65 1.69 -23.98
N THR A 23 -5.84 0.72 -23.09
CA THR A 23 -6.86 -0.33 -23.23
C THR A 23 -8.11 -0.04 -22.40
N LEU A 24 -7.92 0.52 -21.21
CA LEU A 24 -8.96 0.69 -20.19
C LEU A 24 -9.21 2.17 -19.84
N GLY A 25 -8.46 3.08 -20.46
CA GLY A 25 -8.53 4.52 -20.21
C GLY A 25 -7.46 5.00 -19.23
N ASP A 26 -7.11 6.27 -19.36
CA ASP A 26 -6.01 6.90 -18.63
C ASP A 26 -6.23 6.92 -17.12
N GLY A 27 -5.14 6.87 -16.36
CA GLY A 27 -5.11 7.18 -14.94
C GLY A 27 -4.55 6.07 -14.06
N TRP A 28 -3.95 5.03 -14.61
CA TRP A 28 -3.46 3.92 -13.79
C TRP A 28 -2.24 4.31 -12.96
N VAL A 29 -2.29 4.05 -11.66
CA VAL A 29 -1.20 4.32 -10.71
C VAL A 29 -0.61 3.00 -10.24
N PHE A 30 0.71 2.91 -10.34
CA PHE A 30 1.48 1.82 -9.75
C PHE A 30 1.50 1.96 -8.23
N ASP A 31 0.89 1.02 -7.53
CA ASP A 31 0.81 1.01 -6.08
C ASP A 31 2.07 0.44 -5.44
N GLY A 32 2.70 -0.57 -6.02
CA GLY A 32 3.90 -1.14 -5.42
C GLY A 32 4.35 -2.45 -6.05
N LYS A 33 5.64 -2.76 -5.84
CA LYS A 33 6.27 -4.05 -6.13
C LYS A 33 6.33 -4.83 -4.82
N TYR A 34 5.95 -6.10 -4.84
CA TYR A 34 5.95 -6.94 -3.65
C TYR A 34 6.85 -8.15 -3.87
N GLU A 35 7.90 -8.25 -3.04
CA GLU A 35 8.92 -9.30 -3.07
C GLU A 35 8.79 -10.23 -1.88
N GLY A 36 8.94 -11.54 -2.09
CA GLY A 36 9.11 -12.49 -0.98
C GLY A 36 7.94 -12.56 0.01
N GLY A 37 6.74 -12.13 -0.37
CA GLY A 37 5.51 -12.28 0.40
C GLY A 37 5.29 -11.30 1.54
N ARG A 38 6.24 -10.41 1.84
CA ARG A 38 6.02 -9.28 2.74
C ARG A 38 6.86 -8.07 2.34
N ASN A 39 6.14 -7.01 1.99
CA ASN A 39 6.52 -5.60 2.11
C ASN A 39 7.44 -5.04 1.02
N SER A 40 6.81 -4.37 0.06
CA SER A 40 7.27 -3.04 -0.33
C SER A 40 6.05 -2.16 -0.53
N SER A 41 5.91 -1.15 0.34
CA SER A 41 4.86 -0.14 0.29
C SER A 41 5.19 0.84 -0.84
N GLY A 42 4.32 0.98 -1.83
CA GLY A 42 4.41 2.14 -2.72
C GLY A 42 3.35 3.19 -2.37
N PRO A 43 3.09 4.14 -3.27
CA PRO A 43 2.53 5.45 -2.90
C PRO A 43 1.10 5.42 -2.34
N ASN A 44 0.33 4.34 -2.54
CA ASN A 44 -1.05 4.21 -2.05
C ASN A 44 -1.27 2.95 -1.21
N ASP A 45 -0.19 2.35 -0.68
CA ASP A 45 -0.13 1.02 -0.03
C ASP A 45 -1.47 0.48 0.49
N TYR A 46 -2.18 -0.27 -0.37
CA TYR A 46 -3.43 -0.97 0.00
C TYR A 46 -3.17 -2.24 0.84
N GLY A 47 -1.94 -2.43 1.30
CA GLY A 47 -1.50 -3.59 2.08
C GLY A 47 -1.55 -4.87 1.27
N PHE A 48 -1.17 -4.83 -0.02
CA PHE A 48 -1.12 -6.03 -0.83
C PHE A 48 -0.10 -7.02 -0.25
N SER A 49 -0.53 -8.27 -0.13
CA SER A 49 0.27 -9.36 0.38
C SER A 49 -0.10 -10.65 -0.32
N TRP A 50 0.82 -11.60 -0.34
CA TRP A 50 0.52 -12.96 -0.77
C TRP A 50 1.05 -13.98 0.22
N VAL A 51 0.54 -15.20 0.12
CA VAL A 51 1.04 -16.36 0.84
C VAL A 51 1.14 -17.53 -0.13
N GLN A 52 2.32 -18.15 -0.20
CA GLN A 52 2.44 -19.46 -0.83
C GLN A 52 1.89 -20.54 0.09
N THR A 53 0.89 -21.27 -0.37
CA THR A 53 0.31 -22.40 0.37
C THR A 53 0.82 -23.75 -0.15
N GLY A 54 1.54 -23.74 -1.27
CA GLY A 54 2.24 -24.89 -1.81
C GLY A 54 3.03 -24.51 -3.06
N LYS A 55 3.68 -25.50 -3.66
CA LYS A 55 4.45 -25.32 -4.88
C LYS A 55 3.55 -24.81 -6.02
N GLY A 56 3.86 -23.64 -6.56
CA GLY A 56 3.11 -23.00 -7.65
C GLY A 56 1.65 -22.67 -7.33
N LYS A 57 1.30 -22.46 -6.06
CA LYS A 57 -0.04 -21.99 -5.67
C LYS A 57 -0.02 -21.18 -4.38
N GLY A 58 -1.02 -20.32 -4.23
CA GLY A 58 -1.15 -19.51 -3.03
C GLY A 58 -2.38 -18.64 -3.03
N THR A 59 -2.39 -17.72 -2.09
CA THR A 59 -3.40 -16.66 -1.94
C THR A 59 -2.75 -15.30 -2.04
N TRP A 60 -3.54 -14.30 -2.38
CA TRP A 60 -3.22 -12.88 -2.22
C TRP A 60 -4.34 -12.18 -1.44
N SER A 61 -4.01 -11.08 -0.79
CA SER A 61 -4.93 -10.27 -0.01
C SER A 61 -4.53 -8.80 -0.01
N LEU A 62 -5.49 -7.93 0.23
CA LEU A 62 -5.37 -6.50 0.47
C LEU A 62 -5.78 -6.23 1.91
N ALA A 63 -5.08 -5.33 2.59
CA ALA A 63 -5.47 -4.87 3.92
C ALA A 63 -6.69 -3.95 3.84
N GLU A 64 -6.81 -3.22 2.74
CA GLU A 64 -7.89 -2.29 2.47
C GLU A 64 -8.77 -2.79 1.31
N THR A 65 -10.07 -2.55 1.41
CA THR A 65 -10.98 -2.87 0.32
C THR A 65 -10.82 -1.85 -0.78
N VAL A 66 -10.50 -2.31 -1.99
CA VAL A 66 -10.41 -1.46 -3.16
C VAL A 66 -11.78 -1.42 -3.84
N THR A 67 -12.36 -0.22 -3.92
CA THR A 67 -13.69 0.03 -4.50
C THR A 67 -13.63 0.53 -5.94
N SER A 68 -12.42 0.65 -6.50
CA SER A 68 -12.15 1.07 -7.87
C SER A 68 -11.52 -0.07 -8.68
N PRO A 69 -11.52 0.00 -10.02
CA PRO A 69 -10.85 -1.00 -10.82
C PRO A 69 -9.36 -1.11 -10.46
N PHE A 70 -8.86 -2.33 -10.38
CA PHE A 70 -7.47 -2.60 -10.04
C PHE A 70 -6.91 -3.77 -10.85
N VAL A 71 -5.58 -3.84 -10.91
CA VAL A 71 -4.84 -4.89 -11.60
C VAL A 71 -3.82 -5.50 -10.66
N VAL A 72 -3.82 -6.83 -10.59
CA VAL A 72 -2.78 -7.61 -9.93
C VAL A 72 -1.92 -8.24 -11.02
N SER A 73 -0.63 -7.90 -11.04
CA SER A 73 0.37 -8.53 -11.89
C SER A 73 1.22 -9.49 -11.07
N LEU A 74 1.32 -10.74 -11.52
CA LEU A 74 2.02 -11.81 -10.84
C LEU A 74 3.14 -12.35 -11.73
N LYS A 75 4.31 -12.57 -11.14
CA LYS A 75 5.48 -13.15 -11.80
C LYS A 75 5.85 -14.50 -11.18
N ALA A 76 5.88 -15.53 -12.01
CA ALA A 76 6.43 -16.83 -11.68
C ALA A 76 7.51 -17.22 -12.70
N GLY A 77 8.72 -17.52 -12.23
CA GLY A 77 9.85 -17.80 -13.11
C GLY A 77 10.09 -16.67 -14.13
N ASN A 78 10.01 -16.99 -15.43
CA ASN A 78 10.23 -16.03 -16.52
C ASN A 78 8.94 -15.43 -17.09
N ALA A 79 7.77 -15.83 -16.59
CA ALA A 79 6.48 -15.40 -17.10
C ALA A 79 5.81 -14.35 -16.19
N TYR A 80 4.95 -13.54 -16.80
CA TYR A 80 4.11 -12.54 -16.15
C TYR A 80 2.66 -12.74 -16.58
N THR A 81 1.75 -12.60 -15.62
CA THR A 81 0.31 -12.60 -15.88
C THR A 81 -0.33 -11.45 -15.10
N ALA A 82 -1.19 -10.67 -15.77
CA ALA A 82 -1.95 -9.60 -15.14
C ALA A 82 -3.44 -9.95 -15.13
N TYR A 83 -4.09 -9.66 -14.01
CA TYR A 83 -5.52 -9.88 -13.79
C TYR A 83 -6.19 -8.54 -13.52
N TYR A 84 -7.21 -8.21 -14.30
CA TYR A 84 -8.02 -7.01 -14.14
C TYR A 84 -9.28 -7.31 -13.34
N PHE A 85 -9.59 -6.41 -12.40
CA PHE A 85 -10.79 -6.46 -11.56
C PHE A 85 -11.55 -5.15 -11.80
N ASP A 86 -12.82 -5.26 -12.21
CA ASP A 86 -13.65 -4.13 -12.64
C ASP A 86 -14.36 -3.40 -11.49
N SER A 87 -14.12 -3.80 -10.23
CA SER A 87 -14.74 -3.28 -9.00
C SER A 87 -16.26 -3.42 -8.88
N SER A 88 -16.92 -4.14 -9.79
CA SER A 88 -18.36 -4.46 -9.67
C SER A 88 -18.67 -5.29 -8.42
N THR A 89 -17.64 -5.95 -7.87
CA THR A 89 -17.66 -6.69 -6.63
C THR A 89 -16.45 -6.28 -5.78
N SER A 90 -16.63 -6.10 -4.48
CA SER A 90 -15.54 -5.78 -3.56
C SER A 90 -14.65 -7.01 -3.39
N PHE A 91 -13.41 -6.94 -3.90
CA PHE A 91 -12.42 -8.00 -3.75
C PHE A 91 -11.27 -7.50 -2.89
N ASN A 92 -11.00 -8.21 -1.80
CA ASN A 92 -9.83 -7.96 -0.95
C ASN A 92 -8.90 -9.17 -0.88
N SER A 93 -9.21 -10.25 -1.60
CA SER A 93 -8.39 -11.46 -1.61
C SER A 93 -8.72 -12.36 -2.79
N GLY A 94 -7.80 -13.27 -3.09
CA GLY A 94 -7.99 -14.30 -4.10
C GLY A 94 -6.95 -15.40 -4.02
N THR A 95 -7.09 -16.38 -4.91
CA THR A 95 -6.13 -17.48 -5.09
C THR A 95 -5.39 -17.32 -6.41
N TRP A 96 -4.14 -17.77 -6.44
CA TRP A 96 -3.36 -17.86 -7.65
C TRP A 96 -2.75 -19.26 -7.78
N ALA A 97 -2.52 -19.69 -9.01
CA ALA A 97 -1.84 -20.95 -9.31
C ALA A 97 -1.06 -20.82 -10.62
N THR A 98 0.07 -21.51 -10.68
CA THR A 98 0.92 -21.63 -11.86
C THR A 98 0.92 -23.08 -12.30
N PHE A 99 0.57 -23.35 -13.55
CA PHE A 99 0.47 -24.74 -14.04
C PHE A 99 1.83 -25.43 -14.23
N ASP A 100 2.91 -24.65 -14.34
CA ASP A 100 4.29 -25.14 -14.36
C ASP A 100 4.89 -25.36 -12.95
N GLN A 101 4.07 -25.20 -11.90
CA GLN A 101 4.44 -25.32 -10.50
C GLN A 101 5.58 -24.38 -10.07
N LYS A 102 5.72 -23.22 -10.71
CA LYS A 102 6.72 -22.21 -10.33
C LYS A 102 6.18 -21.31 -9.23
N ASP A 103 7.03 -21.07 -8.26
CA ASP A 103 6.69 -20.19 -7.16
C ASP A 103 6.70 -18.73 -7.61
N LEU A 104 5.82 -17.92 -7.02
CA LEU A 104 5.83 -16.48 -7.27
C LEU A 104 7.11 -15.88 -6.72
N SER A 105 7.75 -15.06 -7.54
CA SER A 105 8.91 -14.27 -7.11
C SER A 105 8.53 -12.80 -6.92
N HIS A 106 7.70 -12.25 -7.82
CA HIS A 106 7.29 -10.84 -7.79
C HIS A 106 5.77 -10.64 -7.96
N ALA A 107 5.21 -9.66 -7.25
CA ALA A 107 3.88 -9.12 -7.51
C ALA A 107 3.94 -7.64 -7.77
N SER A 108 2.91 -7.13 -8.44
CA SER A 108 2.68 -5.71 -8.57
C SER A 108 1.20 -5.41 -8.54
N PHE A 109 0.88 -4.29 -7.93
CA PHE A 109 -0.49 -3.82 -7.77
C PHE A 109 -0.64 -2.47 -8.48
N PHE A 110 -1.73 -2.31 -9.23
CA PHE A 110 -2.08 -1.08 -9.93
C PHE A 110 -3.54 -0.74 -9.66
N VAL A 111 -3.82 0.54 -9.48
CA VAL A 111 -5.18 1.03 -9.21
C VAL A 111 -5.49 2.17 -10.17
N ALA A 112 -6.70 2.21 -10.71
CA ALA A 112 -7.13 3.33 -11.54
C ALA A 112 -7.26 4.62 -10.69
N LYS A 113 -6.80 5.78 -11.19
CA LYS A 113 -6.95 7.07 -10.50
C LYS A 113 -8.42 7.38 -10.30
N GLY A 114 -8.77 7.68 -9.06
CA GLY A 114 -10.12 8.10 -8.69
C GLY A 114 -10.37 8.14 -7.19
N LEU A 115 -9.63 7.35 -6.40
CA LEU A 115 -9.70 7.37 -4.95
C LEU A 115 -8.29 7.18 -4.39
N THR A 116 -7.71 8.23 -3.82
CA THR A 116 -6.88 8.06 -2.61
C THR A 116 -7.70 7.26 -1.60
N PRO A 117 -7.12 6.41 -0.73
CA PRO A 117 -7.83 5.89 0.42
C PRO A 117 -8.59 7.06 1.06
N GLU A 118 -9.91 6.92 1.25
CA GLU A 118 -10.63 7.90 2.05
C GLU A 118 -9.94 7.86 3.41
N GLU A 119 -9.21 8.94 3.74
CA GLU A 119 -8.60 9.10 5.05
C GLU A 119 -9.71 8.79 6.06
N PRO A 120 -9.51 7.84 7.00
CA PRO A 120 -10.55 7.48 7.95
C PRO A 120 -11.03 8.79 8.56
N ASN A 121 -12.31 9.12 8.33
CA ASN A 121 -13.02 10.21 9.00
C ASN A 121 -13.15 9.89 10.49
N THR A 122 -12.02 9.71 11.17
CA THR A 122 -11.91 9.75 12.60
C THR A 122 -11.76 11.22 12.92
N THR A 123 -12.90 11.89 13.08
CA THR A 123 -12.94 13.13 13.85
C THR A 123 -12.54 12.74 15.26
N VAL A 124 -11.23 12.67 15.52
CA VAL A 124 -10.69 12.57 16.87
C VAL A 124 -11.08 13.89 17.54
N PRO A 125 -11.93 13.88 18.59
CA PRO A 125 -12.14 15.09 19.35
C PRO A 125 -10.79 15.50 19.91
N GLU A 126 -10.28 16.64 19.48
CA GLU A 126 -9.10 17.22 20.12
C GLU A 126 -9.38 17.28 21.63
N PRO A 127 -8.52 16.71 22.48
CA PRO A 127 -8.66 16.94 23.89
C PRO A 127 -8.57 18.46 24.07
N ALA A 128 -9.55 19.03 24.78
CA ALA A 128 -9.64 20.44 25.16
C ALA A 128 -8.49 20.83 26.11
N SER A 129 -7.24 20.61 25.69
CA SER A 129 -6.02 20.80 26.46
C SER A 129 -5.44 22.21 26.28
N THR A 130 -6.19 23.14 25.71
CA THR A 130 -5.74 24.52 25.52
C THR A 130 -5.99 25.41 26.76
N ALA A 131 -6.48 24.89 27.89
CA ALA A 131 -6.79 25.73 29.06
C ALA A 131 -6.24 25.28 30.43
N ALA A 132 -5.62 24.10 30.57
CA ALA A 132 -5.20 23.60 31.89
C ALA A 132 -3.70 23.79 32.20
N LEU A 133 -2.88 24.28 31.25
CA LEU A 133 -1.42 24.46 31.45
C LEU A 133 -1.01 25.93 31.67
N VAL A 134 -1.90 26.76 32.24
CA VAL A 134 -1.60 28.14 32.63
C VAL A 134 -1.64 28.35 34.15
N LEU A 135 -2.16 27.38 34.93
CA LEU A 135 -2.30 27.55 36.39
C LEU A 135 -1.14 27.02 37.26
N VAL A 136 -0.11 26.41 36.68
CA VAL A 136 1.05 25.90 37.45
C VAL A 136 2.27 26.85 37.40
N GLY A 137 2.22 27.90 36.58
CA GLY A 137 3.35 28.83 36.39
C GLY A 137 3.39 30.05 37.33
N LEU A 138 2.37 30.28 38.17
CA LEU A 138 2.26 31.51 38.98
C LEU A 138 2.74 31.37 40.44
N SER A 139 3.18 30.20 40.88
CA SER A 139 3.65 29.98 42.26
C SER A 139 5.15 30.16 42.48
N ALA A 140 5.93 30.49 41.44
CA ALA A 140 7.40 30.58 41.55
C ALA A 140 7.99 32.01 41.61
N ALA A 141 7.20 33.07 41.42
CA ALA A 141 7.71 34.46 41.37
C ALA A 141 7.39 35.32 42.60
N GLY A 142 7.10 34.69 43.74
CA GLY A 142 6.57 35.37 44.94
C GLY A 142 7.38 35.17 46.22
N LEU A 143 8.69 34.94 46.16
CA LEU A 143 9.54 34.79 47.36
C LEU A 143 10.98 35.27 47.13
N VAL A 144 11.13 36.56 46.80
CA VAL A 144 12.36 37.29 47.16
C VAL A 144 11.98 38.33 48.21
N ARG A 145 11.83 37.85 49.45
CA ARG A 145 11.74 38.69 50.64
C ARG A 145 13.12 39.32 50.88
N LYS A 146 13.22 40.59 50.49
CA LYS A 146 14.18 41.55 51.03
C LYS A 146 13.87 41.78 52.51
N LYS A 147 14.68 41.23 53.44
CA LYS A 147 14.94 41.87 54.75
C LYS A 147 16.13 41.25 55.50
N GLN A 148 17.17 42.10 55.61
CA GLN A 148 17.98 42.39 56.80
C GLN A 148 19.04 41.38 57.29
N GLY A 149 20.29 41.80 57.08
CA GLY A 149 21.51 41.56 57.85
C GLY A 149 22.48 42.66 57.49
#